data_AF-A0AAD4C0B7-F1
#
_entry.id   AF-A0AAD4C0B7-F1
#
_cell.length_a   1.000
_cell.length_b   1.000
_cell.length_c   1.000
_cell.angle_alpha   90.00
_cell.angle_beta   90.00
_cell.angle_gamma   90.00
#
_symmetry.space_group_name_H-M   'P 1'
#
loop_
_entity.id
_entity.type
_entity.pdbx_description
1 polymer ?
#
loop_
_entity_poly.entity_id
_entity_poly.type
_entity_poly.pdbx_seq_one_letter_code
_entity_poly.pdbx_strand_id
1 'polypeptide(L)'
;AKRNSEVFWKKHCNTVVLIKPEAEGASKKAQTCSHCQTIMYPSSEGSSLNHKRAYCSDGVRQVSKAGDEVPPWPQPQGIFTAGKTFHP
;
A
#
# COMPACT_ATOMS: atom_id res chain seq x y z
N ALA A 1 32.47 -7.39 3.69
CA ALA A 1 31.07 -7.45 4.17
C ALA A 1 30.11 -7.24 2.99
N LYS A 2 29.39 -8.30 2.54
CA LYS A 2 28.39 -8.18 1.47
C LYS A 2 27.18 -7.41 2.01
N ARG A 3 27.03 -6.14 1.62
CA ARG A 3 26.01 -5.18 2.08
C ARG A 3 24.56 -5.53 1.68
N ASN A 4 24.31 -6.75 1.20
CA ASN A 4 23.02 -7.17 0.66
C ASN A 4 22.86 -8.70 0.78
N SER A 5 23.11 -9.25 1.97
CA SER A 5 22.92 -10.68 2.23
C SER A 5 21.57 -10.93 2.90
N GLU A 6 21.01 -12.12 2.71
CA GLU A 6 19.77 -12.53 3.39
C GLU A 6 19.89 -12.40 4.92
N VAL A 7 21.10 -12.64 5.46
CA VAL A 7 21.41 -12.46 6.89
C VAL A 7 21.27 -10.98 7.30
N PHE A 8 21.70 -10.04 6.45
CA PHE A 8 21.52 -8.61 6.68
C PHE A 8 20.04 -8.23 6.72
N TRP A 9 19.25 -8.68 5.75
CA TRP A 9 17.80 -8.40 5.70
C TRP A 9 17.04 -9.04 6.86
N LYS A 10 17.34 -10.29 7.23
CA LYS A 10 16.75 -10.95 8.42
C LYS A 10 17.07 -10.20 9.71
N LYS A 11 18.31 -9.75 9.89
CA LYS A 11 18.69 -8.95 11.07
C LYS A 11 17.98 -7.60 11.07
N HIS A 12 17.87 -6.94 9.92
CA HIS A 12 17.20 -5.66 9.78
C HIS A 12 15.69 -5.78 10.06
N CYS A 13 15.00 -6.77 9.46
CA CYS A 13 13.57 -7.01 9.70
C CYS A 13 13.24 -7.29 11.17
N ASN A 14 14.12 -7.96 11.91
CA ASN A 14 13.92 -8.19 13.36
C ASN A 14 14.26 -6.97 14.22
N THR A 15 15.06 -6.02 13.71
CA THR A 15 15.45 -4.80 14.45
C THR A 15 14.42 -3.69 14.29
N VAL A 16 13.70 -3.65 13.16
CA VAL A 16 12.59 -2.72 12.95
C VAL A 16 11.39 -3.23 13.74
N VAL A 17 11.17 -2.66 14.93
CA VAL A 17 9.93 -2.85 15.68
C VAL A 17 8.79 -2.28 14.85
N LEU A 18 8.06 -3.16 14.15
CA LEU A 18 6.96 -2.78 13.25
C LEU A 18 5.69 -2.31 14.00
N ILE A 19 5.65 -2.40 15.33
CA ILE A 19 4.47 -2.04 16.11
C ILE A 19 4.92 -1.43 17.43
N LYS A 20 4.65 -0.13 17.59
CA LYS A 20 4.65 0.55 18.89
C LYS A 20 3.48 -0.03 19.70
N PRO A 21 3.69 -0.64 20.88
CA PRO A 21 2.58 -1.11 21.70
C PRO A 21 1.94 0.10 22.37
N GLU A 22 0.93 0.71 21.74
CA GLU A 22 0.10 1.69 22.43
C GLU A 22 -1.30 1.12 22.69
N ALA A 23 -1.52 0.91 23.99
CA ALA A 23 -2.74 1.10 24.77
C ALA A 23 -3.99 0.28 24.40
N GLU A 24 -4.43 -0.45 25.42
CA GLU A 24 -5.74 -1.06 25.58
C GLU A 24 -6.86 -0.06 25.26
N GLY A 25 -7.46 -0.21 24.09
CA GLY A 25 -8.60 0.58 23.65
C GLY A 25 -8.94 0.20 22.22
N ALA A 26 -9.83 -0.78 22.06
CA ALA A 26 -10.36 -1.34 20.80
C ALA A 26 -9.89 -0.61 19.53
N SER A 27 -8.66 -0.91 19.10
CA SER A 27 -8.07 -0.26 17.94
C SER A 27 -8.82 -0.74 16.71
N LYS A 28 -9.52 0.16 16.02
CA LYS A 28 -10.17 -0.16 14.75
C LYS A 28 -9.12 -0.79 13.84
N LYS A 29 -9.40 -1.98 13.30
CA LYS A 29 -8.49 -2.68 12.38
C LYS A 29 -8.05 -1.69 11.28
N ALA A 30 -6.74 -1.52 11.13
CA ALA A 30 -6.17 -0.68 10.10
C ALA A 30 -6.76 -1.10 8.74
N GLN A 31 -7.24 -0.14 7.97
CA GLN A 31 -7.82 -0.42 6.67
C GLN A 31 -6.70 -0.78 5.70
N THR A 32 -6.72 -1.99 5.18
CA THR A 32 -5.74 -2.48 4.20
C THR A 32 -6.30 -2.42 2.79
N CYS A 33 -5.44 -2.06 1.84
CA CYS A 33 -5.75 -2.03 0.43
C CYS A 33 -5.77 -3.46 -0.13
N SER A 34 -6.86 -3.89 -0.78
CA SER A 34 -6.90 -5.24 -1.37
C SER A 34 -6.01 -5.43 -2.61
N HIS A 35 -5.59 -4.33 -3.25
CA HIS A 35 -4.79 -4.33 -4.48
C HIS A 35 -3.29 -4.41 -4.19
N CYS A 36 -2.76 -3.50 -3.35
CA CYS A 36 -1.34 -3.47 -2.99
C CYS A 36 -1.01 -4.06 -1.60
N GLN A 37 -2.03 -4.50 -0.84
CA GLN A 37 -1.88 -5.08 0.51
C GLN A 37 -1.27 -4.15 1.58
N THR A 38 -1.19 -2.84 1.32
CA THR A 38 -0.67 -1.85 2.27
C THR A 38 -1.76 -1.18 3.11
N ILE A 39 -1.39 -0.52 4.21
CA ILE A 39 -2.30 0.30 5.02
C ILE A 39 -2.74 1.51 4.19
N MET A 40 -4.05 1.74 4.08
CA MET A 40 -4.61 2.81 3.26
C MET A 40 -4.37 4.21 3.82
N TYR A 41 -4.39 4.36 5.14
CA TYR A 41 -4.32 5.67 5.81
C TYR A 41 -3.23 5.68 6.90
N PRO A 42 -1.94 5.54 6.52
CA PRO A 42 -0.84 5.50 7.49
C PRO A 42 -0.49 6.88 8.08
N SER A 43 -1.03 7.97 7.53
CA SER A 43 -0.73 9.34 7.93
C SER A 43 -2.00 10.14 8.23
N SER A 44 -1.83 11.36 8.75
CA SER A 44 -2.92 12.30 8.98
C SER A 44 -3.74 12.55 7.72
N GLU A 45 -4.97 13.01 7.91
CA GLU A 45 -5.89 13.34 6.81
C GLU A 45 -5.24 14.31 5.79
N GLY A 46 -5.48 14.06 4.49
CA GLY A 46 -4.91 14.85 3.40
C GLY A 46 -3.46 14.53 3.01
N SER A 47 -2.75 13.67 3.75
CA SER A 47 -1.39 13.24 3.37
C SER A 47 -1.38 12.55 2.00
N SER A 48 -0.36 12.83 1.19
CA SER A 48 -0.11 12.15 -0.09
C SER A 48 0.26 10.67 0.07
N LEU A 49 0.62 10.24 1.29
CA LEU A 49 0.87 8.83 1.64
C LEU A 49 -0.43 8.05 1.81
N ASN A 50 -1.56 8.74 1.97
CA ASN A 50 -2.85 8.09 2.10
C ASN A 50 -3.41 7.72 0.72
N HIS A 51 -4.02 6.56 0.66
CA HIS A 51 -4.81 6.14 -0.49
C HIS A 51 -5.98 7.10 -0.67
N LYS A 52 -6.30 7.43 -1.92
CA LYS A 52 -7.56 8.10 -2.21
C LYS A 52 -8.71 7.12 -1.90
N ARG A 53 -9.80 7.62 -1.31
CA ARG A 53 -11.00 6.81 -1.02
C ARG A 53 -11.40 6.00 -2.27
N ALA A 54 -11.53 4.68 -2.11
CA ALA A 54 -11.86 3.72 -3.16
C ALA A 54 -10.79 3.45 -4.23
N TYR A 55 -9.57 3.96 -4.09
CA TYR A 55 -8.47 3.75 -5.03
C TYR A 55 -7.19 3.29 -4.34
N CYS A 56 -6.39 2.50 -5.03
CA CYS A 56 -5.03 2.15 -4.65
C CYS A 56 -4.06 3.30 -4.94
N SER A 57 -2.83 3.20 -4.43
CA SER A 57 -1.76 4.18 -4.63
C SER A 57 -1.27 4.28 -6.09
N ASP A 58 -1.48 3.25 -6.91
CA ASP A 58 -1.23 3.30 -8.37
C ASP A 58 -2.42 3.86 -9.16
N GLY A 59 -3.54 4.19 -8.49
CA GLY A 59 -4.73 4.76 -9.12
C GLY A 59 -5.82 3.74 -9.47
N VAL A 60 -5.58 2.43 -9.25
CA VAL A 60 -6.56 1.37 -9.54
C VAL A 60 -7.73 1.42 -8.55
N ARG A 61 -8.96 1.26 -9.04
CA ARG A 61 -10.17 1.28 -8.20
C ARG A 61 -10.28 -0.02 -7.39
N GLN A 62 -10.50 0.11 -6.08
CA GLN A 62 -10.63 -0.98 -5.11
C GLN A 62 -12.03 -1.60 -5.07
N VAL A 63 -13.07 -0.79 -5.30
CA VAL A 63 -14.47 -1.23 -5.40
C VAL A 63 -14.75 -1.53 -6.86
N SER A 64 -14.33 -2.71 -7.30
CA SER A 64 -14.86 -3.34 -8.50
C SER A 64 -16.33 -3.72 -8.23
N LYS A 65 -17.22 -3.46 -9.18
CA LYS A 65 -18.51 -4.18 -9.17
C LYS A 65 -18.17 -5.66 -9.36
N ALA A 66 -18.97 -6.56 -8.79
CA ALA A 66 -18.72 -7.99 -8.98
C ALA A 66 -18.60 -8.31 -10.49
N GLY A 67 -17.41 -8.71 -10.94
CA GLY A 67 -17.10 -9.00 -12.35
C GLY A 67 -16.08 -8.07 -13.02
N ASP A 68 -15.66 -6.96 -12.41
CA ASP A 68 -14.58 -6.12 -13.00
C ASP A 68 -13.22 -6.78 -12.76
N GLU A 69 -12.52 -7.12 -13.85
CA GLU A 69 -11.12 -7.55 -13.82
C GLU A 69 -10.23 -6.36 -13.41
N VAL A 70 -9.56 -6.50 -12.28
CA VAL A 70 -8.64 -5.49 -11.76
C VAL A 70 -7.23 -5.82 -12.29
N PRO A 71 -6.50 -4.85 -12.87
CA PRO A 71 -5.14 -5.10 -13.33
C PRO A 71 -4.25 -5.55 -12.17
N PRO A 72 -3.15 -6.28 -12.42
CA PRO A 72 -2.21 -6.66 -11.37
C PRO A 72 -1.46 -5.46 -10.79
N TRP A 73 -1.07 -5.56 -9.51
CA TRP A 73 -0.22 -4.57 -8.86
C TRP A 73 1.29 -4.84 -9.15
N PRO A 74 2.11 -3.80 -9.37
CA PRO A 74 1.73 -2.40 -9.62
C PRO A 74 1.30 -2.19 -11.07
N GLN A 75 0.40 -1.22 -11.30
CA GLN A 75 0.07 -0.81 -12.66
C GLN A 75 1.36 -0.36 -13.41
N PRO A 76 1.59 -0.83 -14.65
CA PRO A 76 2.81 -0.54 -15.39
C PRO A 76 3.01 0.96 -15.63
N GLN A 77 4.24 1.42 -15.41
CA GLN A 77 4.62 2.82 -15.56
C GLN A 77 4.62 3.23 -17.04
N GLY A 78 4.07 4.40 -17.34
CA GLY A 78 4.03 4.96 -18.71
C GLY A 78 2.82 4.56 -19.55
N ILE A 79 2.01 3.59 -19.13
CA ILE A 79 0.76 3.24 -19.83
C ILE A 79 -0.38 4.19 -19.45
N PHE A 80 -0.37 4.68 -18.20
CA PHE A 80 -1.42 5.53 -17.68
C PHE A 80 -0.87 6.87 -17.19
N THR A 81 -1.50 7.96 -17.60
CA THR A 81 -1.33 9.27 -16.97
C THR A 81 -2.07 9.26 -15.63
N ALA A 82 -1.34 9.57 -14.55
CA ALA A 82 -1.87 9.64 -13.18
C ALA A 82 -2.63 8.37 -12.69
N GLY A 83 -2.34 7.20 -13.28
CA GLY A 83 -2.97 5.92 -12.93
C GLY A 83 -4.45 5.80 -13.29
N LYS A 84 -4.99 6.73 -14.11
CA LYS A 84 -6.44 6.84 -14.36
C LYS A 84 -6.84 6.98 -15.82
N THR A 85 -5.95 7.49 -16.66
CA THR A 85 -6.22 7.71 -18.08
C THR A 85 -5.10 7.09 -18.90
N PHE A 86 -5.42 6.42 -20.02
CA PHE A 86 -4.38 5.93 -20.92
C PHE A 86 -3.53 7.09 -21.44
N HIS A 87 -2.23 6.84 -21.57
CA HIS A 87 -1.35 7.77 -22.26
C HIS A 87 -1.77 7.85 -23.73
N PRO A 88 -1.95 9.05 -24.32
CA PRO A 88 -2.21 9.20 -25.75
C PRO A 88 -1.04 8.69 -26.60
#